data_AF-A0A1G5HBA1-F1
#
_entry.id   AF-A0A1G5HBA1-F1
#
_cell.length_a   1.000
_cell.length_b   1.000
_cell.length_c   1.000
_cell.angle_alpha   90.00
_cell.angle_beta   90.00
_cell.angle_gamma   90.00
#
_symmetry.space_group_name_H-M   'P 1'
#
loop_
_entity.id
_entity.type
_entity.pdbx_description
1 polymer ?
#
loop_
_entity_poly.entity_id
_entity_poly.type
_entity_poly.pdbx_seq_one_letter_code
_entity_poly.pdbx_strand_id
1 'polypeptide(L)'
;MFLGTMTSWTRKRTFDPDLEDWVVLRDGLMVGRVYYDDLRLSTSGAGIWEWSVITMPAHSGLASSLEEALEKVRELATADWGHEPHGWPDDR
;
A
#
# COMPACT_ATOMS: atom_id res chain seq x y z
N MET A 1 32.99 5.53 0.46
CA MET A 1 31.96 5.06 1.40
C MET A 1 30.62 5.38 0.78
N PHE A 2 29.88 4.39 0.29
CA PHE A 2 28.51 4.60 -0.15
C PHE A 2 27.62 4.54 1.09
N LEU A 3 27.06 5.68 1.50
CA LEU A 3 25.88 5.70 2.35
C LEU A 3 24.76 5.07 1.51
N GLY A 4 24.56 3.76 1.64
CA GLY A 4 23.37 3.11 1.11
C GLY A 4 22.17 3.78 1.76
N THR A 5 21.40 4.53 0.98
CA THR A 5 20.14 5.10 1.42
C THR A 5 19.28 3.93 1.92
N MET A 6 19.01 3.87 3.23
CA MET A 6 18.08 2.89 3.79
C MET A 6 16.71 3.17 3.18
N THR A 7 16.22 2.26 2.33
CA THR A 7 14.88 2.32 1.76
C THR A 7 13.87 2.43 2.89
N SER A 8 13.19 3.58 2.98
CA SER A 8 12.21 3.85 4.04
C SER A 8 10.82 3.43 3.58
N TRP A 9 10.18 2.53 4.34
CA TRP A 9 8.83 2.08 4.08
C TRP A 9 7.89 2.66 5.12
N THR A 10 6.89 3.40 4.66
CA THR A 10 5.83 3.95 5.53
C THR A 10 4.46 3.67 4.92
N ARG A 11 3.40 3.90 5.70
CA ARG A 11 2.03 3.84 5.22
C ARG A 11 1.22 4.97 5.84
N LYS A 12 0.25 5.48 5.09
CA LYS A 12 -0.70 6.50 5.55
C LYS A 12 -2.13 6.00 5.33
N ARG A 13 -3.05 6.31 6.25
CA ARG A 13 -4.48 6.04 6.01
C ARG A 13 -4.99 6.94 4.88
N THR A 14 -5.97 6.44 4.13
CA THR A 14 -6.71 7.29 3.20
C THR A 14 -7.71 8.19 3.93
N PHE A 15 -8.46 8.99 3.17
CA PHE A 15 -9.28 10.08 3.71
C PHE A 15 -10.41 9.64 4.64
N ASP A 16 -10.81 8.37 4.58
CA ASP A 16 -11.84 7.81 5.44
C ASP A 16 -11.18 7.05 6.61
N PRO A 17 -11.21 7.59 7.84
CA PRO A 17 -10.56 6.96 8.99
C PRO A 17 -11.28 5.69 9.47
N ASP A 18 -12.54 5.50 9.08
CA ASP A 18 -13.36 4.35 9.47
C ASP A 18 -13.08 3.15 8.55
N LEU A 19 -12.44 3.38 7.40
CA LEU A 19 -11.98 2.34 6.50
C LEU A 19 -10.54 1.94 6.84
N GLU A 20 -10.31 0.62 6.85
CA GLU A 20 -8.98 0.06 6.94
C GLU A 20 -8.31 0.10 5.56
N ASP A 21 -8.01 1.31 5.09
CA ASP A 21 -7.47 1.63 3.77
C ASP A 21 -6.17 2.45 3.88
N TRP A 22 -5.12 1.92 3.28
CA TRP A 22 -3.75 2.35 3.50
C TRP A 22 -3.03 2.56 2.18
N VAL A 23 -2.41 3.72 2.01
CA VAL A 23 -1.42 3.94 0.95
C VAL A 23 -0.04 3.56 1.46
N VAL A 24 0.69 2.81 0.65
CA VAL A 24 2.05 2.37 0.93
C VAL A 24 3.04 3.30 0.23
N LEU A 25 3.99 3.79 1.02
CA LEU A 25 5.02 4.73 0.61
C LEU A 25 6.39 4.07 0.69
N ARG A 26 7.19 4.25 -0.36
CA ARG A 26 8.62 3.90 -0.39
C ARG A 26 9.41 5.17 -0.66
N ASP A 27 10.29 5.53 0.27
CA ASP A 27 11.09 6.76 0.20
C ASP A 27 10.23 8.02 -0.01
N GLY A 28 9.02 8.04 0.57
CA GLY A 28 8.04 9.13 0.46
C GLY A 28 7.18 9.10 -0.81
N LEU A 29 7.44 8.19 -1.75
CA LEU A 29 6.68 8.04 -2.99
C LEU A 29 5.59 6.98 -2.82
N MET A 30 4.42 7.24 -3.39
CA MET A 30 3.33 6.27 -3.43
C MET A 30 3.70 5.13 -4.36
N VAL A 31 3.66 3.90 -3.83
CA VAL A 31 4.00 2.69 -4.60
C VAL A 31 2.92 1.62 -4.56
N GLY A 32 1.95 1.74 -3.64
CA GLY A 32 0.83 0.82 -3.59
C GLY A 32 -0.28 1.25 -2.65
N ARG A 33 -1.32 0.43 -2.59
CA ARG A 33 -2.46 0.58 -1.69
C ARG A 33 -2.87 -0.78 -1.15
N VAL A 34 -3.26 -0.83 0.11
CA VAL A 34 -3.78 -2.00 0.81
C VAL A 34 -5.06 -1.60 1.52
N TYR A 35 -6.16 -2.28 1.26
CA TYR A 35 -7.42 -2.01 1.96
C TYR A 35 -8.16 -3.28 2.35
N TYR A 36 -8.92 -3.20 3.42
CA TYR A 36 -9.79 -4.27 3.88
C TYR A 36 -11.11 -4.21 3.12
N ASP A 37 -11.43 -5.28 2.40
CA ASP A 37 -12.72 -5.44 1.71
C ASP A 37 -13.66 -6.23 2.64
N ASP A 38 -14.50 -5.49 3.36
CA ASP A 38 -15.54 -6.01 4.24
C ASP A 38 -16.81 -6.41 3.46
N LEU A 39 -17.02 -5.91 2.25
CA LEU A 39 -18.17 -6.26 1.41
C LEU A 39 -18.10 -7.73 0.96
N ARG A 40 -16.90 -8.27 0.79
CA ARG A 40 -16.65 -9.70 0.50
C ARG A 40 -16.84 -10.65 1.69
N LEU A 41 -17.04 -10.14 2.91
CA LEU A 41 -17.40 -10.95 4.09
C LEU A 41 -18.63 -11.83 3.83
N SER A 42 -19.57 -11.34 3.02
CA SER A 42 -20.82 -12.05 2.69
C SER A 42 -20.61 -13.39 1.95
N THR A 43 -19.48 -13.58 1.26
CA THR A 43 -19.25 -14.78 0.44
C THR A 43 -18.32 -15.80 1.10
N SER A 44 -17.42 -15.36 1.97
CA SER A 44 -16.37 -16.23 2.55
C SER A 44 -16.30 -16.25 4.07
N GLY A 45 -17.08 -15.42 4.78
CA GLY A 45 -17.13 -15.39 6.25
C GLY A 45 -15.90 -14.81 6.94
N ALA A 46 -14.87 -14.46 6.18
CA ALA A 46 -13.68 -13.75 6.64
C ALA A 46 -13.42 -12.58 5.70
N GLY A 47 -13.16 -11.39 6.23
CA GLY A 47 -12.85 -10.25 5.39
C GLY A 47 -11.44 -10.40 4.83
N ILE A 48 -11.25 -9.89 3.62
CA ILE A 48 -10.06 -10.12 2.83
C ILE A 48 -9.33 -8.81 2.59
N TRP A 49 -8.01 -8.85 2.63
CA TRP A 49 -7.19 -7.70 2.31
C TRP A 49 -6.93 -7.68 0.81
N GLU A 50 -7.30 -6.60 0.14
CA GLU A 50 -6.93 -6.35 -1.24
C GLU A 50 -5.67 -5.47 -1.26
N TRP A 51 -4.71 -5.83 -2.11
CA TRP A 51 -3.48 -5.08 -2.30
C TRP A 51 -3.23 -4.78 -3.76
N SER A 52 -2.59 -3.64 -4.01
CA SER A 52 -2.19 -3.22 -5.34
C SER A 52 -0.86 -2.47 -5.30
N VAL A 53 -0.06 -2.69 -6.32
CA VAL A 53 1.17 -1.97 -6.64
C VAL A 53 0.87 -1.05 -7.81
N ILE A 54 1.13 0.25 -7.63
CA ILE A 54 0.84 1.28 -8.64
C ILE A 54 2.07 1.61 -9.52
N THR A 55 3.25 1.13 -9.14
CA THR A 55 4.46 1.21 -9.97
C THR A 55 4.37 0.27 -11.17
N MET A 56 5.27 0.40 -12.14
CA MET A 56 5.31 -0.51 -13.30
C MET A 56 6.39 -1.60 -13.10
N PRO A 57 6.08 -2.89 -13.34
CA PRO A 57 4.76 -3.44 -13.69
C PRO A 57 3.75 -3.36 -12.53
N ALA A 58 2.49 -3.09 -12.88
CA ALA A 58 1.41 -3.05 -11.90
C ALA A 58 0.99 -4.48 -11.52
N HIS A 59 0.74 -4.69 -10.22
CA HIS A 59 0.29 -5.96 -9.67
C HIS A 59 -0.83 -5.73 -8.67
N SER A 60 -1.73 -6.69 -8.53
CA SER A 60 -2.73 -6.69 -7.47
C SER A 60 -3.10 -8.10 -7.06
N GLY A 61 -3.71 -8.23 -5.90
CA GLY A 61 -4.15 -9.51 -5.40
C GLY A 61 -4.89 -9.39 -4.09
N LEU A 62 -5.15 -10.56 -3.51
CA LEU A 62 -5.83 -10.73 -2.25
C LEU A 62 -4.86 -11.35 -1.24
N ALA A 63 -5.05 -11.05 0.03
CA ALA A 63 -4.26 -11.55 1.14
C ALA A 63 -5.18 -11.83 2.35
N SER A 64 -4.76 -12.77 3.17
CA SER A 64 -5.48 -13.19 4.38
C SER A 64 -5.24 -12.24 5.56
N SER A 65 -4.19 -11.42 5.50
CA SER A 65 -3.82 -10.45 6.53
C SER A 65 -3.26 -9.15 5.95
N LEU A 66 -3.25 -8.10 6.77
CA LEU A 66 -2.64 -6.81 6.45
C LEU A 66 -1.13 -6.94 6.22
N GLU A 67 -0.47 -7.73 7.05
CA GLU A 67 0.97 -7.97 6.97
C GLU A 67 1.35 -8.64 5.64
N GLU A 68 0.59 -9.66 5.23
CA GLU A 68 0.79 -10.34 3.95
C GLU A 68 0.56 -9.39 2.76
N ALA A 69 -0.51 -8.59 2.80
CA ALA A 69 -0.79 -7.59 1.78
C ALA A 69 0.34 -6.56 1.64
N LEU A 70 0.87 -6.06 2.76
CA LEU A 70 2.00 -5.13 2.78
C LEU A 70 3.29 -5.75 2.26
N GLU A 71 3.55 -7.01 2.62
CA GLU A 71 4.70 -7.74 2.12
C GLU A 71 4.66 -7.89 0.60
N LYS A 72 3.49 -8.22 0.02
CA LYS A 72 3.32 -8.29 -1.44
C LYS A 72 3.61 -6.96 -2.13
N VAL A 73 3.17 -5.85 -1.56
CA VAL A 73 3.50 -4.52 -2.10
C VAL A 73 5.01 -4.26 -2.02
N ARG A 74 5.68 -4.62 -0.91
CA ARG A 74 7.13 -4.43 -0.77
C ARG A 74 7.94 -5.29 -1.72
N GLU A 75 7.51 -6.53 -1.96
CA GLU A 75 8.15 -7.47 -2.87
C GLU A 75 8.07 -7.03 -4.34
N LEU A 76 6.92 -6.48 -4.74
CA LEU A 76 6.60 -6.24 -6.15
C LEU A 76 6.74 -4.76 -6.58
N ALA A 77 6.74 -3.82 -5.64
CA ALA A 77 6.94 -2.41 -5.95
C ALA A 77 8.36 -2.12 -6.46
N THR A 78 8.44 -1.55 -7.65
CA THR A 78 9.69 -1.12 -8.28
C THR A 78 10.01 0.33 -7.93
N ALA A 79 11.18 0.82 -8.32
CA ALA A 79 11.52 2.24 -8.22
C ALA A 79 10.93 3.07 -9.38
N ASP A 80 10.34 2.40 -10.37
CA ASP A 80 9.83 3.01 -11.58
C ASP A 80 8.40 3.53 -11.34
N TRP A 81 8.21 4.85 -11.52
CA TRP A 81 6.91 5.53 -11.45
C TRP A 81 6.27 5.65 -10.06
N GLY A 82 7.08 5.74 -8.99
CA GLY A 82 6.58 6.28 -7.72
C GLY A 82 6.19 7.75 -7.89
N HIS A 83 4.92 8.09 -7.67
CA HIS A 83 4.45 9.48 -7.72
C HIS A 83 4.36 10.07 -6.32
N GLU A 84 4.63 11.37 -6.19
CA GLU A 84 4.31 12.10 -4.97
C GLU A 84 2.78 12.09 -4.77
N PRO A 85 2.28 11.95 -3.53
CA PRO A 85 0.85 11.95 -3.24
C PRO A 85 0.25 13.31 -3.60
N HIS A 86 -0.41 13.39 -4.76
CA HIS A 86 -0.95 14.64 -5.26
C HIS A 86 -2.22 15.02 -4.47
N GLY A 87 -2.16 16.12 -3.71
CA GLY A 87 -3.34 16.69 -3.04
C GLY A 87 -3.62 16.19 -1.62
N TRP A 88 -2.69 15.47 -0.97
CA TRP A 88 -2.79 15.22 0.47
C TRP A 88 -2.33 16.43 1.29
N PRO A 89 -3.03 16.78 2.39
CA PRO A 89 -2.51 17.75 3.33
C PRO A 89 -1.17 17.23 3.85
N ASP A 90 -0.14 18.05 3.71
CA ASP A 90 1.16 17.80 4.32
C ASP A 90 0.91 17.77 5.85
N ASP A 91 1.34 16.71 6.54
CA ASP A 91 1.23 16.62 8.01
C ASP A 91 2.22 17.58 8.73
N ARG A 92 2.49 18.73 8.11
CA ARG A 92 3.45 19.75 8.56
C ARG A 92 2.85 20.73 9.55
#